data_AF-A0AAE1K6F7-F1
#
_entry.id   AF-A0AAE1K6F7-F1
#
_cell.length_a   1.000
_cell.length_b   1.000
_cell.length_c   1.000
_cell.angle_alpha   90.00
_cell.angle_beta   90.00
_cell.angle_gamma   90.00
#
_symmetry.space_group_name_H-M   'P 1'
#
loop_
_entity.id
_entity.type
_entity.pdbx_description
1 polymer ?
#
loop_
_entity_poly.entity_id
_entity_poly.type
_entity_poly.pdbx_seq_one_letter_code
_entity_poly.pdbx_strand_id
1 'polypeptide(L)'
;MRGLCSNDIDLRFHEHQRLGRLCNIGRVHPRALTRVKTLKSNSFSIRGPALFNSLPRHLRALTNVTLDQFKARLDHFYKIYRTSRTSRTTTPVPQPTQ
;
A
#
# COMPACT_ATOMS: atom_id res chain seq x y z
N MET A 1 -11.08 3.26 26.90
CA MET A 1 -9.65 2.95 27.12
C MET A 1 -8.87 3.28 25.85
N ARG A 2 -8.02 4.30 25.88
CA ARG A 2 -7.00 4.59 24.85
C ARG A 2 -5.65 4.57 25.57
N GLY A 3 -4.65 3.91 25.03
CA GLY A 3 -3.26 3.95 25.53
C GLY A 3 -2.82 2.81 26.44
N LEU A 4 -3.52 1.67 26.48
CA LEU A 4 -3.10 0.51 27.30
C LEU A 4 -2.27 -0.53 26.52
N CYS A 5 -2.21 -0.44 25.20
CA CYS A 5 -1.49 -1.38 24.35
C CYS A 5 -0.52 -0.61 23.44
N SER A 6 0.73 -1.08 23.27
CA SER A 6 1.74 -0.49 22.37
C SER A 6 1.29 -0.32 20.91
N ASN A 7 0.17 -0.94 20.53
CA ASN A 7 -0.41 -0.92 19.19
C ASN A 7 -1.64 0.00 19.06
N ASP A 8 -1.91 0.90 20.00
CA ASP A 8 -2.83 2.03 19.77
C ASP A 8 -2.21 2.99 18.75
N ILE A 9 -2.23 2.56 17.50
CA ILE A 9 -1.74 3.31 16.36
C ILE A 9 -2.80 4.38 16.11
N ASP A 10 -2.50 5.64 16.43
CA ASP A 10 -3.33 6.81 16.15
C ASP A 10 -3.48 7.04 14.63
N LEU A 11 -4.11 6.08 13.95
CA LEU A 11 -4.42 6.08 12.53
C LEU A 11 -5.56 7.07 12.31
N ARG A 12 -5.24 8.17 11.62
CA ARG A 12 -6.22 9.19 11.27
C ARG A 12 -6.50 9.12 9.77
N PHE A 13 -7.77 9.11 9.39
CA PHE A 13 -8.18 9.16 7.99
C PHE A 13 -8.66 10.57 7.63
N HIS A 14 -8.42 10.97 6.38
CA HIS A 14 -8.95 12.22 5.83
C HIS A 14 -9.36 12.00 4.37
N GLU A 15 -10.31 12.80 3.90
CA GLU A 15 -10.72 12.81 2.50
C GLU A 15 -9.89 13.82 1.70
N HIS A 16 -9.37 13.39 0.57
CA HIS A 16 -8.64 14.25 -0.36
C HIS A 16 -9.42 14.36 -1.67
N GLN A 17 -9.69 15.59 -2.13
CA GLN A 17 -10.59 15.87 -3.28
C GLN A 17 -10.31 14.98 -4.51
N ARG A 18 -9.05 14.88 -4.95
CA ARG A 18 -8.66 14.06 -6.11
C ARG A 18 -8.45 12.57 -5.80
N LEU A 19 -7.90 12.25 -4.64
CA LEU A 19 -7.36 10.92 -4.32
C LEU A 19 -8.34 10.06 -3.50
N GLY A 20 -9.42 10.65 -2.97
CA GLY A 20 -10.35 10.05 -2.03
C GLY A 20 -9.75 9.85 -0.64
N ARG A 21 -10.28 8.86 0.08
CA ARG A 21 -9.86 8.48 1.43
C ARG A 21 -8.37 8.15 1.54
N LEU A 22 -7.65 8.89 2.38
CA LEU A 22 -6.24 8.65 2.71
C LEU A 22 -6.05 8.48 4.20
N CYS A 23 -5.00 7.77 4.58
CA CYS A 23 -4.53 7.64 5.95
C CYS A 23 -3.38 8.62 6.18
N ASN A 24 -3.41 9.33 7.31
CA ASN A 24 -2.35 10.26 7.68
C ASN A 24 -1.10 9.48 8.12
N ILE A 25 0.04 9.83 7.55
CA ILE A 25 1.33 9.21 7.89
C ILE A 25 1.97 10.10 8.95
N GLY A 26 2.20 9.55 10.14
CA GLY A 26 2.90 10.26 11.20
C GLY A 26 4.29 10.71 10.73
N ARG A 27 4.72 11.91 11.14
CA ARG A 27 6.07 12.38 10.84
C ARG A 27 7.02 11.97 11.96
N VAL A 28 8.24 11.61 11.58
CA VAL A 28 9.33 11.44 12.54
C VAL A 28 9.94 12.81 12.80
N HIS A 29 10.18 13.13 14.08
CA HIS A 29 10.82 14.40 14.43
C HIS A 29 12.21 14.49 13.77
N PRO A 30 12.53 15.58 13.04
CA PRO A 30 13.75 15.66 12.25
C PRO A 30 15.02 15.64 13.12
N ARG A 31 14.94 16.09 14.38
CA ARG A 31 16.05 16.04 15.35
C ARG A 31 16.12 14.74 16.17
N ALA A 32 15.25 13.76 15.90
CA ALA A 32 15.32 12.47 16.59
C ALA A 32 16.63 11.74 16.24
N LEU A 33 17.13 10.95 17.19
CA LEU A 33 18.29 10.08 16.98
C LEU A 33 18.05 9.13 15.80
N THR A 34 19.10 8.81 15.05
CA THR A 34 19.02 7.94 13.86
C THR A 34 18.35 6.60 14.19
N ARG A 35 18.70 5.98 15.31
CA ARG A 35 18.08 4.73 15.78
C ARG A 35 16.57 4.85 15.99
N VAL A 36 16.12 5.98 16.55
CA VAL A 36 14.70 6.26 16.76
C VAL A 36 13.99 6.49 15.43
N LYS A 37 14.64 7.18 14.49
CA LYS A 37 14.10 7.37 13.13
C LYS A 37 13.90 6.04 12.43
N THR A 38 14.91 5.17 12.45
CA THR A 38 14.85 3.83 11.86
C THR A 38 13.78 2.96 12.52
N LEU A 39 13.67 3.01 13.85
CA LEU A 39 12.64 2.24 14.56
C LEU A 39 11.24 2.72 14.15
N LYS A 40 11.03 4.03 14.10
CA LYS A 40 9.72 4.59 13.75
C LYS A 40 9.38 4.39 12.28
N SER A 41 10.33 4.54 11.35
CA SER A 41 10.09 4.30 9.92
C SER A 41 9.69 2.85 9.63
N ASN A 42 10.19 1.91 10.43
CA ASN A 42 9.86 0.49 10.31
C ASN A 42 8.61 0.08 11.13
N SER A 43 8.07 0.98 11.95
CA SER A 43 6.87 0.71 12.73
C SER A 43 5.62 0.63 11.83
N PHE A 44 4.63 -0.15 12.28
CA PHE A 44 3.34 -0.25 11.59
C PHE A 44 2.62 1.10 11.49
N SER A 45 2.84 2.00 12.46
CA SER A 45 2.29 3.37 12.46
C SER A 45 2.74 4.22 11.26
N ILE A 46 3.84 3.87 10.61
CA ILE A 46 4.31 4.51 9.37
C ILE A 46 3.98 3.64 8.16
N ARG A 47 4.35 2.35 8.20
CA ARG A 47 4.23 1.47 7.04
C ARG A 47 2.78 1.12 6.71
N GLY A 48 1.90 1.00 7.70
CA GLY A 48 0.48 0.70 7.51
C GLY A 48 -0.25 1.79 6.71
N PRO A 49 -0.24 3.06 7.16
CA PRO A 49 -0.76 4.19 6.40
C PRO A 49 -0.16 4.32 4.99
N ALA A 50 1.16 4.15 4.86
CA ALA A 50 1.84 4.22 3.57
C ALA A 50 1.36 3.13 2.61
N LEU A 51 1.22 1.89 3.10
CA LEU A 51 0.68 0.77 2.33
C LEU A 51 -0.77 1.05 1.91
N PHE A 52 -1.63 1.48 2.84
CA PHE A 52 -3.02 1.82 2.54
C PHE A 52 -3.08 2.87 1.42
N ASN A 53 -2.33 3.96 1.54
CA ASN A 53 -2.32 5.05 0.56
C ASN A 53 -1.79 4.64 -0.82
N SER A 54 -0.96 3.60 -0.90
CA SER A 54 -0.46 3.05 -2.16
C SER A 54 -1.53 2.29 -2.96
N LEU A 55 -2.62 1.87 -2.30
CA LEU A 55 -3.72 1.18 -2.96
C LEU A 55 -4.50 2.12 -3.88
N PRO A 56 -5.09 1.60 -4.96
CA PRO A 56 -5.94 2.37 -5.84
C PRO A 56 -7.19 2.88 -5.11
N ARG A 57 -7.71 4.04 -5.57
CA ARG A 57 -8.85 4.72 -4.95
C ARG A 57 -10.07 3.81 -4.78
N HIS A 58 -10.38 2.98 -5.77
CA HIS A 58 -11.54 2.09 -5.72
C HIS A 58 -11.44 1.02 -4.63
N LEU A 59 -10.22 0.60 -4.22
CA LEU A 59 -10.03 -0.30 -3.09
C LEU A 59 -10.05 0.44 -1.75
N ARG A 60 -9.49 1.65 -1.68
CA ARG A 60 -9.51 2.49 -0.46
C ARG A 60 -10.89 3.03 -0.09
N ALA A 61 -11.72 3.28 -1.09
CA ALA A 61 -13.07 3.80 -0.92
C ALA A 61 -14.08 2.74 -0.45
N LEU A 62 -13.67 1.47 -0.33
CA LEU A 62 -14.54 0.42 0.17
C LEU A 62 -14.89 0.67 1.64
N THR A 63 -16.18 0.80 1.91
CA THR A 63 -16.77 0.93 3.24
C THR A 63 -17.78 -0.17 3.46
N ASN A 64 -18.02 -0.57 4.72
CA ASN A 64 -19.00 -1.60 5.09
C ASN A 64 -18.75 -2.97 4.40
N VAL A 65 -17.48 -3.28 4.10
CA VAL A 65 -17.08 -4.59 3.58
C VAL A 65 -16.49 -5.44 4.69
N THR A 66 -16.70 -6.74 4.63
CA THR A 66 -15.98 -7.68 5.51
C THR A 66 -14.51 -7.76 5.10
N LEU A 67 -13.68 -8.24 6.03
CA LEU A 67 -12.26 -8.45 5.76
C LEU A 67 -12.03 -9.38 4.56
N ASP A 68 -12.84 -10.43 4.42
CA ASP A 68 -12.68 -11.40 3.33
C ASP A 68 -13.11 -10.83 1.97
N GLN A 69 -14.15 -10.00 1.94
CA GLN A 69 -14.51 -9.26 0.73
C GLN A 69 -13.40 -8.29 0.30
N PHE A 70 -12.76 -7.62 1.26
CA PHE A 70 -11.62 -6.75 0.98
C PHE A 70 -10.44 -7.55 0.42
N LYS A 71 -10.07 -8.68 1.05
CA LYS A 71 -9.01 -9.57 0.58
C LYS A 71 -9.28 -10.06 -0.85
N ALA A 72 -10.49 -10.53 -1.14
CA ALA A 72 -10.85 -11.01 -2.47
C ALA A 72 -10.69 -9.94 -3.56
N ARG A 73 -11.07 -8.69 -3.28
CA ARG A 73 -10.89 -7.56 -4.23
C ARG A 73 -9.42 -7.18 -4.39
N LEU A 74 -8.65 -7.25 -3.31
CA LEU A 74 -7.20 -7.03 -3.35
C LEU A 74 -6.49 -8.11 -4.19
N ASP A 75 -6.84 -9.38 -4.00
CA ASP A 75 -6.31 -10.50 -4.79
C ASP A 75 -6.66 -10.36 -6.27
N HIS A 76 -7.90 -9.95 -6.57
CA HIS A 76 -8.31 -9.66 -7.94
C HIS A 76 -7.45 -8.56 -8.58
N PHE A 77 -7.20 -7.47 -7.84
CA PHE A 77 -6.29 -6.41 -8.27
C PHE A 77 -4.89 -6.96 -8.57
N TYR A 78 -4.30 -7.74 -7.67
CA TYR A 78 -2.97 -8.31 -7.90
C TYR A 78 -2.89 -9.28 -9.08
N LYS A 79 -3.94 -10.07 -9.33
CA LYS A 79 -4.01 -10.96 -10.51
C LYS A 79 -3.91 -10.18 -11.81
N ILE A 80 -4.63 -9.06 -11.92
CA ILE A 80 -4.57 -8.20 -13.12
C ILE A 80 -3.15 -7.71 -13.40
N TYR A 81 -2.43 -7.23 -12.39
CA TYR A 81 -1.06 -6.71 -12.56
C TYR A 81 -0.02 -7.80 -12.81
N ARG A 82 -0.30 -9.06 -12.45
CA ARG A 82 0.61 -10.18 -12.70
C ARG A 82 0.56 -10.67 -14.14
N THR A 83 -0.63 -10.65 -14.77
CA THR A 83 -0.85 -11.17 -16.13
C THR A 83 -0.17 -10.32 -17.21
N SER A 84 0.10 -9.03 -16.96
CA SER A 84 0.72 -8.11 -17.93
C SER A 84 2.24 -8.26 -18.08
N ARG A 85 2.89 -9.18 -17.36
CA ARG A 85 4.35 -9.40 -17.43
C ARG A 85 4.79 -10.63 -18.23
N THR A 86 3.86 -11.46 -18.72
CA THR A 86 4.15 -12.75 -19.36
C THR A 86 3.70 -12.81 -20.81
N SER A 87 4.12 -11.85 -21.62
CA SER A 87 4.12 -11.95 -23.08
C SER A 87 5.29 -11.17 -23.66
N ARG A 88 6.52 -11.58 -23.31
CA ARG A 88 7.65 -11.36 -24.21
C ARG A 88 7.46 -12.33 -25.37
N THR A 89 6.79 -11.85 -26.42
CA THR A 89 6.75 -12.49 -27.73
C THR A 89 8.18 -12.68 -28.20
N THR A 90 8.66 -13.92 -28.19
CA THR A 90 9.89 -14.31 -28.85
C THR A 90 9.68 -14.08 -30.34
N THR A 91 10.20 -12.99 -30.87
CA THR A 91 10.30 -12.81 -32.32
C THR A 91 11.28 -13.88 -32.83
N PRO A 92 10.88 -14.78 -33.76
CA PRO A 92 11.84 -15.70 -34.35
C PRO A 92 12.82 -14.88 -35.19
N VAL A 93 14.09 -14.95 -34.83
CA VAL A 93 15.19 -14.33 -35.58
C VAL A 93 15.22 -14.96 -36.98
N PRO A 94 15.07 -14.20 -38.07
CA PRO A 94 15.20 -14.76 -39.41
C PRO A 94 16.66 -15.16 -39.64
N GLN A 95 16.86 -16.41 -40.07
CA GLN A 95 18.18 -16.94 -40.40
C GLN A 95 18.71 -16.24 -41.67
N PRO A 96 20.01 -15.86 -41.71
CA PRO A 96 20.60 -15.29 -42.90
C PRO A 96 20.62 -16.34 -44.02
N THR A 97 20.06 -15.97 -45.17
CA THR A 97 20.17 -16.74 -46.42
C THR A 97 21.62 -16.68 -46.91
N GLN A 98 22.10 -17.81 -47.45
CA GLN A 98 23.49 -18.08 -47.82
C GLN A 98 24.15 -17.01 -48.69
#